data_AF-A0A3D0RFC6-F1
#
_entry.id   AF-A0A3D0RFC6-F1
#
_cell.length_a   1.000
_cell.length_b   1.000
_cell.length_c   1.000
_cell.angle_alpha   90.00
_cell.angle_beta   90.00
_cell.angle_gamma   90.00
#
_symmetry.space_group_name_H-M   'P 1'
#
loop_
_entity.id
_entity.type
_entity.pdbx_description
1 polymer ?
#
loop_
_entity_poly.entity_id
_entity_poly.type
_entity_poly.pdbx_seq_one_letter_code
_entity_poly.pdbx_strand_id
1 'polypeptide(L)'
;WWSLITLTTVGYGDVSPVTPVGKLVGAITAVMGVCVVALLTGIVASAFSNQISRRKEMFQAEIVAALSDGVITEDEMQKIEEMQKRLGMSDEHATAVIELLRDRHVPK
;
A
#
# COMPACT_ATOMS: atom_id res chain seq x y z
N TRP A 1 -4.19 -10.86 33.06
CA TRP A 1 -5.08 -11.56 32.12
C TRP A 1 -6.21 -10.66 31.64
N TRP A 2 -7.10 -10.17 32.53
CA TRP A 2 -8.23 -9.29 32.16
C TRP A 2 -7.88 -8.16 31.17
N SER A 3 -6.82 -7.39 31.42
CA SER A 3 -6.44 -6.28 30.54
C SER A 3 -6.07 -6.73 29.12
N LEU A 4 -5.53 -7.94 28.96
CA LEU A 4 -5.17 -8.49 27.64
C LEU A 4 -6.42 -8.82 26.82
N ILE A 5 -7.39 -9.52 27.42
CA ILE A 5 -8.65 -9.87 26.75
C ILE A 5 -9.52 -8.64 26.46
N THR A 6 -9.43 -7.58 27.28
CA THR A 6 -10.06 -6.29 26.98
C THR A 6 -9.35 -5.57 25.84
N LEU A 7 -8.01 -5.57 25.83
CA LEU A 7 -7.20 -4.96 24.78
C LEU A 7 -7.45 -5.61 23.41
N THR A 8 -7.58 -6.94 23.37
CA THR A 8 -7.87 -7.70 22.14
C THR A 8 -9.36 -7.75 21.79
N THR A 9 -10.22 -6.99 22.49
CA THR A 9 -11.67 -6.91 22.27
C THR A 9 -12.45 -8.21 22.52
N VAL A 10 -11.83 -9.23 23.17
CA VAL A 10 -12.49 -10.50 23.51
C VAL A 10 -13.50 -10.31 24.64
N GLY A 11 -13.08 -9.68 25.75
CA GLY A 11 -13.99 -9.20 26.79
C GLY A 11 -14.93 -10.25 27.43
N TYR A 12 -14.41 -11.38 27.92
CA TYR A 12 -15.23 -12.42 28.57
C TYR A 12 -16.10 -11.92 29.74
N GLY A 13 -15.66 -10.88 30.46
CA GLY A 13 -16.42 -10.27 31.55
C GLY A 13 -16.37 -11.03 32.88
N ASP A 14 -15.54 -12.07 32.97
CA ASP A 14 -15.27 -12.88 34.17
C ASP A 14 -14.59 -12.07 35.28
N VAL A 15 -13.72 -11.15 34.90
CA VAL A 15 -13.06 -10.20 35.79
C VAL A 15 -13.34 -8.80 35.27
N SER A 16 -13.54 -7.82 36.16
CA SER A 16 -13.66 -6.42 35.77
C SER A 16 -13.31 -5.48 36.94
N PRO A 17 -12.79 -4.26 36.65
CA PRO A 17 -12.45 -3.31 37.69
C PRO A 17 -13.72 -2.72 38.33
N VAL A 18 -13.81 -2.85 39.65
CA VAL A 18 -14.95 -2.35 40.43
C VAL A 18 -14.76 -0.92 40.94
N THR A 19 -13.51 -0.50 41.20
CA THR A 19 -13.20 0.83 41.74
C THR A 19 -13.26 1.92 40.67
N PRO A 20 -13.57 3.18 41.03
CA PRO A 20 -13.59 4.28 40.06
C PRO A 20 -12.27 4.45 39.29
N VAL A 21 -11.14 4.35 40.00
CA VAL A 21 -9.80 4.40 39.40
C VAL A 21 -9.57 3.21 38.46
N GLY A 22 -9.96 2.00 38.88
CA GLY A 22 -9.84 0.82 38.03
C GLY A 22 -10.67 0.93 36.76
N LYS A 23 -11.89 1.49 36.83
CA LYS A 23 -12.74 1.73 35.66
C LYS A 23 -12.11 2.72 34.68
N LEU A 24 -11.44 3.77 35.18
CA LEU A 24 -10.69 4.71 34.34
C LEU A 24 -9.54 4.01 33.60
N VAL A 25 -8.74 3.20 34.30
CA VAL A 25 -7.66 2.41 33.69
C VAL A 25 -8.23 1.44 32.64
N GLY A 26 -9.38 0.83 32.92
CA GLY A 26 -10.09 -0.02 31.96
C GLY A 26 -10.53 0.70 30.70
N ALA A 27 -11.09 1.90 30.84
CA ALA A 27 -11.47 2.73 29.69
C ALA A 27 -10.25 3.08 28.82
N ILE A 28 -9.14 3.49 29.44
CA ILE A 28 -7.88 3.78 28.72
C ILE A 28 -7.36 2.53 28.02
N THR A 29 -7.39 1.37 28.68
CA THR A 29 -6.96 0.08 28.09
C THR A 29 -7.78 -0.28 26.86
N ALA A 30 -9.10 -0.10 26.90
CA ALA A 30 -9.97 -0.35 25.75
C ALA A 30 -9.64 0.58 24.58
N VAL A 31 -9.44 1.88 24.82
CA VAL A 31 -9.06 2.85 23.78
C VAL A 31 -7.70 2.50 23.17
N MET A 32 -6.71 2.15 24.00
CA MET A 32 -5.39 1.73 23.53
C MET A 32 -5.45 0.51 22.62
N GLY A 33 -6.35 -0.45 22.88
CA GLY A 33 -6.53 -1.63 22.03
C GLY A 33 -6.93 -1.24 20.60
N VAL A 34 -7.89 -0.34 20.46
CA VAL A 34 -8.31 0.19 19.16
C VAL A 34 -7.17 0.95 18.48
N CYS A 35 -6.43 1.78 19.23
CA CYS A 35 -5.28 2.50 18.68
C CYS A 35 -4.19 1.56 18.14
N VAL A 36 -3.88 0.47 18.85
CA VAL A 36 -2.88 -0.52 18.40
C VAL A 36 -3.33 -1.20 17.11
N VAL A 37 -4.59 -1.65 17.03
CA VAL A 37 -5.11 -2.28 15.81
C VAL A 37 -5.12 -1.31 14.64
N ALA A 38 -5.51 -0.05 14.86
CA ALA A 38 -5.50 0.99 13.84
C ALA A 38 -4.08 1.28 13.33
N LEU A 39 -3.09 1.38 14.23
CA LEU A 39 -1.69 1.60 13.87
C LEU A 39 -1.13 0.42 13.07
N LEU A 40 -1.36 -0.82 13.50
CA LEU A 40 -0.92 -2.01 12.77
C LEU A 40 -1.54 -2.06 11.38
N THR A 41 -2.85 -1.81 11.27
CA THR A 41 -3.56 -1.73 9.99
C THR A 41 -2.97 -0.65 9.10
N GLY A 42 -2.69 0.54 9.65
CA GLY A 42 -2.08 1.65 8.92
C GLY A 42 -0.67 1.35 8.42
N ILE A 43 0.17 0.71 9.23
CA ILE A 43 1.53 0.30 8.84
C ILE A 43 1.46 -0.71 7.69
N VAL A 44 0.61 -1.74 7.81
CA VAL A 44 0.45 -2.75 6.75
C VAL A 44 -0.08 -2.11 5.47
N ALA A 45 -1.11 -1.28 5.55
CA ALA A 45 -1.66 -0.56 4.40
C ALA A 45 -0.61 0.34 3.73
N SER A 46 0.18 1.07 4.52
CA SER A 46 1.28 1.91 4.03
C SER A 46 2.36 1.07 3.33
N ALA A 47 2.75 -0.08 3.90
CA ALA A 47 3.71 -0.97 3.29
C ALA A 47 3.22 -1.51 1.94
N PHE A 48 1.95 -1.92 1.83
CA PHE A 48 1.35 -2.34 0.56
C PHE A 48 1.28 -1.20 -0.45
N SER A 49 0.81 -0.03 -0.04
CA SER A 49 0.72 1.16 -0.90
C SER A 49 2.09 1.56 -1.45
N ASN A 50 3.11 1.59 -0.60
CA ASN A 50 4.49 1.88 -0.98
C ASN A 50 5.05 0.83 -1.95
N GLN A 51 4.78 -0.46 -1.73
CA GLN A 51 5.20 -1.50 -2.69
C GLN A 51 4.53 -1.35 -4.06
N ILE A 52 3.24 -0.99 -4.10
CA ILE A 52 2.52 -0.73 -5.36
C ILE A 52 3.09 0.51 -6.06
N SER A 53 3.36 1.59 -5.32
CA SER A 53 3.97 2.82 -5.86
C SER A 53 5.32 2.54 -6.49
N ARG A 54 6.23 1.87 -5.75
CA ARG A 54 7.56 1.49 -6.24
C ARG A 54 7.52 0.67 -7.53
N ARG A 55 6.57 -0.27 -7.62
CA ARG A 55 6.37 -1.09 -8.81
C ARG A 55 5.93 -0.26 -10.03
N LYS A 56 5.04 0.71 -9.82
CA LYS A 56 4.62 1.66 -10.87
C LYS A 56 5.76 2.59 -11.29
N GLU A 57 6.53 3.09 -10.33
CA GLU A 57 7.70 3.94 -10.58
C GLU A 57 8.76 3.21 -11.41
N MET A 58 9.05 1.93 -11.12
CA MET A 58 9.96 1.11 -11.92
C MET A 58 9.47 0.94 -13.36
N PHE A 59 8.17 0.68 -13.54
CA PHE A 59 7.57 0.55 -14.88
C PHE A 59 7.68 1.86 -15.68
N GLN A 60 7.39 3.00 -15.05
CA GLN A 60 7.54 4.31 -15.69
C GLN A 60 9.00 4.62 -16.03
N ALA A 61 9.94 4.27 -15.14
CA ALA A 61 11.36 4.46 -15.39
C ALA A 61 11.86 3.64 -16.59
N GLU A 62 11.38 2.40 -16.76
CA GLU A 62 11.71 1.60 -17.94
C GLU A 62 11.15 2.22 -19.22
N ILE A 63 9.90 2.66 -19.22
CA ILE A 63 9.30 3.32 -20.40
C ILE A 63 10.09 4.58 -20.76
N VAL A 64 10.48 5.39 -19.77
CA VAL A 64 11.29 6.59 -20.01
C VAL A 64 12.65 6.22 -20.60
N ALA A 65 13.29 5.16 -20.11
CA ALA A 65 14.55 4.67 -20.66
C ALA A 65 14.39 4.22 -22.13
N ALA A 66 13.34 3.46 -22.44
CA ALA A 66 13.03 2.99 -23.79
C ALA A 66 12.60 4.11 -24.76
N LEU A 67 12.20 5.28 -24.24
CA LEU A 67 11.89 6.46 -25.05
C LEU A 67 13.10 7.38 -25.25
N SER A 68 14.23 7.12 -24.59
CA SER A 68 15.37 8.04 -24.56
C SER A 68 16.05 8.24 -25.92
N ASP A 69 16.01 7.25 -26.80
CA ASP A 69 16.58 7.31 -28.16
C ASP A 69 15.51 7.61 -29.23
N GLY A 70 14.26 7.78 -28.81
CA GLY A 70 13.11 8.05 -29.68
C GLY A 70 12.56 6.83 -30.43
N VAL A 71 13.12 5.63 -30.22
CA VAL A 71 12.71 4.41 -30.93
C VAL A 71 12.62 3.25 -29.94
N ILE A 72 11.39 2.80 -29.65
CA ILE A 72 11.18 1.61 -28.82
C ILE A 72 11.53 0.36 -29.65
N THR A 73 12.54 -0.38 -29.22
CA THR A 73 12.97 -1.65 -29.85
C THR A 73 12.01 -2.79 -29.51
N GLU A 74 12.05 -3.89 -30.29
CA GLU A 74 11.24 -5.09 -30.01
C GLU A 74 11.56 -5.70 -28.64
N ASP A 75 12.83 -5.68 -28.23
CA ASP A 75 13.27 -6.21 -26.93
C ASP A 75 12.73 -5.37 -25.76
N GLU A 76 12.76 -4.04 -25.89
CA GLU A 76 12.19 -3.12 -24.89
C GLU A 76 10.67 -3.25 -24.82
N MET A 77 9.99 -3.42 -25.95
CA MET A 77 8.56 -3.67 -26.00
C MET A 77 8.19 -4.94 -25.25
N GLN A 78 8.91 -6.04 -25.49
CA GLN A 78 8.70 -7.31 -24.78
C GLN A 78 8.91 -7.16 -23.26
N LYS A 79 9.94 -6.41 -22.84
CA LYS A 79 10.23 -6.16 -21.44
C LYS A 79 9.13 -5.34 -20.75
N ILE A 80 8.60 -4.32 -21.44
CA ILE A 80 7.48 -3.49 -20.96
C ILE A 80 6.21 -4.35 -20.86
N GLU A 81 5.89 -5.17 -21.86
CA GLU A 81 4.75 -6.09 -21.82
C GLU A 81 4.86 -7.11 -20.69
N GLU A 82 6.06 -7.67 -20.45
CA GLU A 82 6.27 -8.62 -19.37
C GLU A 82 6.03 -7.96 -18.00
N MET A 83 6.56 -6.75 -17.80
CA MET A 83 6.31 -5.98 -16.59
C MET A 83 4.83 -5.63 -16.42
N GLN A 84 4.15 -5.23 -17.49
CA GLN A 84 2.73 -4.97 -17.45
C GLN A 84 1.93 -6.19 -17.00
N LYS A 85 2.21 -7.37 -17.57
CA LYS A 85 1.57 -8.64 -17.19
C LYS A 85 1.85 -8.97 -15.72
N ARG A 86 3.08 -8.79 -15.24
CA ARG A 86 3.45 -9.00 -13.82
C ARG A 86 2.74 -8.02 -12.87
N LEU A 87 2.43 -6.82 -13.33
CA LEU A 87 1.69 -5.82 -12.55
C LEU A 87 0.17 -6.02 -12.58
N GLY A 88 -0.34 -6.90 -13.46
CA GLY A 88 -1.77 -7.06 -13.69
C GLY A 88 -2.42 -5.78 -14.23
N MET A 89 -1.64 -4.93 -14.92
CA MET A 89 -2.16 -3.70 -15.54
C MET A 89 -2.92 -4.04 -16.82
N SER A 90 -4.10 -3.46 -16.99
CA SER A 90 -4.85 -3.54 -18.25
C SER A 90 -4.05 -2.88 -19.38
N ASP A 91 -4.14 -3.46 -20.58
CA ASP A 91 -3.48 -2.98 -21.81
C ASP A 91 -3.80 -1.50 -22.10
N GLU A 92 -5.02 -1.08 -21.78
CA GLU A 92 -5.47 0.31 -21.96
C GLU A 92 -4.68 1.28 -21.06
N HIS A 93 -4.42 0.88 -19.81
CA HIS A 93 -3.71 1.73 -18.84
C HIS A 93 -2.22 1.82 -19.16
N ALA A 94 -1.62 0.73 -19.64
CA ALA A 94 -0.21 0.72 -20.05
C ALA A 94 0.01 1.59 -21.29
N THR A 95 -0.86 1.45 -22.30
CA THR A 95 -0.81 2.24 -23.53
C THR A 95 -0.94 3.73 -23.23
N ALA A 96 -1.89 4.12 -22.36
CA ALA A 96 -2.07 5.52 -21.95
C ALA A 96 -0.83 6.10 -21.24
N VAL A 97 -0.14 5.31 -20.41
CA VAL A 97 1.09 5.74 -19.73
C VAL A 97 2.23 5.92 -20.75
N ILE A 98 2.38 5.00 -21.71
CA ILE A 98 3.39 5.09 -22.76
C ILE A 98 3.15 6.34 -23.63
N GLU A 99 1.90 6.56 -24.05
CA GLU A 99 1.53 7.71 -24.88
C GLU A 99 1.77 9.04 -24.15
N LEU A 100 1.38 9.14 -22.87
CA LEU A 100 1.61 10.33 -22.05
C LEU A 100 3.10 10.62 -21.86
N LEU A 101 3.92 9.59 -21.63
CA LEU A 101 5.36 9.77 -21.45
C LEU A 101 6.07 10.10 -22.76
N ARG A 102 5.59 9.57 -23.90
CA ARG A 102 6.07 9.90 -25.24
C ARG A 102 5.84 11.37 -25.58
N ASP A 103 4.64 11.89 -25.34
CA ASP A 103 4.30 13.30 -25.62
C ASP A 103 5.13 14.28 -24.77
N ARG A 104 5.56 13.86 -23.56
CA ARG A 104 6.47 14.63 -22.73
C ARG A 104 7.92 14.66 -23.25
N HIS A 105 8.40 13.57 -23.87
CA HIS A 105 9.79 13.43 -24.31
C HIS A 105 10.07 13.99 -25.71
N VAL A 106 9.07 14.03 -26.60
CA VAL A 106 9.22 14.57 -27.95
C VAL A 106 8.55 15.94 -28.02
N PRO A 107 9.27 17.06 -27.76
CA PRO A 107 8.70 18.38 -28.04
C PRO A 107 8.40 18.49 -29.54
N LYS A 108 7.17 18.91 -29.86
CA LYS A 108 6.70 19.16 -31.23
C LYS A 108 7.63 20.09 -32.01
#